data_AF-A0A6N6L339-F1
#
_entry.id   AF-A0A6N6L339-F1
#
_cell.length_a   1.000
_cell.length_b   1.000
_cell.length_c   1.000
_cell.angle_alpha   90.00
_cell.angle_beta   90.00
_cell.angle_gamma   90.00
#
_symmetry.space_group_name_H-M   'P 1'
#
loop_
_entity.id
_entity.type
_entity.pdbx_description
1 polymer ?
#
loop_
_entity_poly.entity_id
_entity_poly.type
_entity_poly.pdbx_seq_one_letter_code
_entity_poly.pdbx_strand_id
1 'polypeptide(L)'
;MSDLGVTFVLPSGGTRTAEVPDDVPVRELMPELTTSLELPTTGPDGRPTSYRLDSKALGRELTDEETLNDAGVPDADQLLITADITAG
;
A
#
# COMPACT_ATOMS: atom_id res chain seq x y z
N MET A 1 16.58 7.54 3.80
CA MET A 1 15.38 8.27 4.25
C MET A 1 15.15 9.44 3.33
N SER A 2 14.62 9.12 2.14
CA SER A 2 13.97 10.12 1.31
C SER A 2 12.48 9.84 1.42
N ASP A 3 11.71 10.88 1.66
CA ASP A 3 10.27 10.74 1.60
C ASP A 3 9.84 10.81 0.12
N LEU A 4 8.99 9.88 -0.30
CA LEU A 4 8.44 9.81 -1.64
C LEU A 4 6.99 10.27 -1.62
N GLY A 5 6.64 11.26 -2.45
CA GLY A 5 5.28 11.73 -2.57
C GLY A 5 4.47 10.79 -3.44
N VAL A 6 3.48 10.09 -2.88
CA VAL A 6 2.64 9.14 -3.64
C VAL A 6 1.16 9.39 -3.42
N THR A 7 0.34 8.89 -4.35
CA THR A 7 -1.11 8.90 -4.21
C THR A 7 -1.63 7.49 -3.99
N PHE A 8 -2.17 7.24 -2.81
CA PHE A 8 -2.86 5.99 -2.50
C PHE A 8 -4.25 5.98 -3.10
N VAL A 9 -4.60 4.91 -3.82
CA VAL A 9 -5.96 4.63 -4.28
C VAL A 9 -6.57 3.61 -3.32
N LEU A 10 -7.61 4.02 -2.60
CA LEU A 10 -8.19 3.24 -1.52
C LEU A 10 -9.21 2.22 -2.06
N PRO A 11 -9.39 1.05 -1.41
CA PRO A 11 -10.40 0.07 -1.79
C PRO A 11 -11.84 0.62 -1.77
N SER A 12 -12.09 1.67 -0.98
CA SER A 12 -13.38 2.36 -0.89
C SER A 12 -13.69 3.26 -2.10
N GLY A 13 -12.73 3.43 -3.02
CA GLY A 13 -12.85 4.24 -4.23
C GLY A 13 -12.34 5.68 -4.11
N GLY A 14 -11.85 6.08 -2.94
CA GLY A 14 -11.20 7.38 -2.72
C GLY A 14 -9.71 7.38 -3.05
N THR A 15 -9.09 8.56 -3.07
CA THR A 15 -7.63 8.70 -3.15
C THR A 15 -7.09 9.56 -2.01
N ARG A 16 -5.85 9.32 -1.61
CA ARG A 16 -5.16 10.12 -0.59
C ARG A 16 -3.68 10.28 -0.93
N THR A 17 -3.20 11.51 -0.97
CA THR A 17 -1.78 11.81 -1.18
C THR A 17 -1.07 11.87 0.15
N ALA A 18 0.12 11.27 0.22
CA ALA A 18 0.99 11.34 1.39
C ALA A 18 2.46 11.17 0.98
N GLU A 19 3.34 11.65 1.85
CA GLU A 19 4.78 11.40 1.79
C GLU A 19 5.08 10.19 2.67
N VAL A 20 5.80 9.20 2.12
CA VAL A 20 6.15 7.95 2.82
C VAL A 20 7.62 7.64 2.64
N PRO A 21 8.27 6.97 3.61
CA PRO A 21 9.66 6.59 3.48
C PRO A 21 9.84 5.60 2.33
N ASP A 22 10.83 5.86 1.48
CA ASP A 22 11.15 5.02 0.32
C ASP A 22 12.04 3.82 0.64
N ASP A 23 12.65 3.79 1.84
CA ASP A 23 13.63 2.82 2.30
C ASP A 23 13.08 1.81 3.32
N VAL A 24 11.78 1.86 3.61
CA VAL A 24 11.09 0.91 4.51
C VAL A 24 10.47 -0.22 3.69
N PRO A 25 10.66 -1.49 4.09
CA PRO A 25 10.03 -2.62 3.41
C PRO A 25 8.50 -2.52 3.45
N VAL A 26 7.82 -2.95 2.37
CA VAL A 26 6.36 -2.88 2.27
C VAL A 26 5.66 -3.56 3.46
N ARG A 27 6.16 -4.70 3.93
CA ARG A 27 5.59 -5.41 5.11
C ARG A 27 5.58 -4.59 6.39
N GLU A 28 6.51 -3.64 6.53
CA GLU A 28 6.62 -2.74 7.69
C GLU A 28 5.83 -1.44 7.44
N LEU A 29 5.72 -1.01 6.19
CA LEU A 29 4.94 0.15 5.79
C LEU A 29 3.41 -0.09 5.88
N MET A 30 2.94 -1.29 5.53
CA MET A 30 1.51 -1.59 5.45
C MET A 30 0.73 -1.42 6.78
N PRO A 31 1.22 -1.87 7.95
CA PRO A 31 0.54 -1.61 9.23
C PRO A 31 0.35 -0.12 9.54
N GLU A 32 1.34 0.71 9.22
CA GLU A 32 1.26 2.17 9.40
C GLU A 32 0.28 2.80 8.39
N LEU A 33 0.27 2.32 7.14
CA LEU A 33 -0.69 2.76 6.13
C LEU A 33 -2.12 2.38 6.49
N THR A 34 -2.37 1.14 6.94
CA THR A 34 -3.72 0.71 7.35
C THR A 34 -4.26 1.56 8.49
N THR A 35 -3.42 1.93 9.45
CA THR A 35 -3.79 2.80 10.56
C THR A 35 -4.03 4.24 10.08
N SER A 36 -3.07 4.83 9.36
CA SER A 36 -3.13 6.24 8.95
C SER A 36 -4.22 6.53 7.91
N LEU A 37 -4.53 5.56 7.05
CA LEU A 37 -5.57 5.62 6.02
C LEU A 37 -6.94 5.10 6.50
N GLU A 38 -7.04 4.70 7.78
CA GLU A 38 -8.27 4.19 8.41
C GLU A 38 -8.89 3.02 7.64
N LEU A 39 -8.04 2.09 7.17
CA LEU A 39 -8.48 0.94 6.39
C LEU A 39 -9.15 -0.11 7.29
N PRO A 40 -10.20 -0.80 6.80
CA PRO A 40 -10.83 -1.90 7.52
C PRO A 40 -9.86 -3.03 7.90
N THR A 41 -9.58 -3.22 9.18
CA THR A 41 -8.71 -4.32 9.65
C THR A 41 -9.44 -5.67 9.74
N THR A 42 -10.75 -5.67 9.57
CA THR A 42 -11.60 -6.86 9.68
C THR A 42 -12.54 -6.95 8.48
N GLY A 43 -12.51 -8.10 7.81
CA GLY A 43 -13.32 -8.38 6.64
C GLY A 43 -14.79 -8.62 6.98
N PRO A 44 -15.67 -8.67 5.98
CA PRO A 44 -17.10 -8.93 6.17
C PRO A 44 -17.39 -10.32 6.77
N ASP A 45 -16.42 -11.24 6.71
CA ASP A 45 -16.45 -12.58 7.30
C ASP A 45 -15.92 -12.63 8.74
N GLY A 46 -15.51 -11.49 9.31
CA GLY A 46 -14.95 -11.37 10.66
C GLY A 46 -13.48 -11.77 10.77
N ARG A 47 -12.78 -12.04 9.65
CA ARG A 47 -11.34 -12.37 9.66
C ARG A 47 -10.45 -11.14 9.49
N PRO A 48 -9.18 -11.17 9.92
CA PRO A 48 -8.24 -10.10 9.63
C PRO A 48 -8.10 -9.87 8.13
N THR A 49 -8.20 -8.62 7.70
CA THR A 49 -7.97 -8.24 6.30
C THR A 49 -6.50 -7.99 6.08
N SER A 50 -5.92 -8.68 5.10
CA SER A 50 -4.59 -8.36 4.58
C SER A 50 -4.73 -7.39 3.42
N TYR A 51 -3.71 -6.57 3.20
CA TYR A 51 -3.69 -5.59 2.12
C TYR A 51 -2.42 -5.75 1.31
N ARG A 52 -2.55 -5.51 0.01
CA ARG A 52 -1.46 -5.44 -0.95
C ARG A 52 -1.35 -4.03 -1.52
N LEU A 53 -0.14 -3.70 -1.98
CA LEU A 53 0.18 -2.47 -2.68
C LEU A 53 0.58 -2.77 -4.13
N ASP A 54 -0.15 -2.21 -5.10
CA ASP A 54 0.16 -2.32 -6.52
C ASP A 54 0.62 -0.96 -7.06
N SER A 55 1.79 -0.90 -7.69
CA SER A 55 2.25 0.32 -8.35
C SER A 55 1.66 0.42 -9.75
N LYS A 56 0.99 1.54 -10.03
CA LYS A 56 0.43 1.81 -11.36
C LYS A 56 1.52 2.08 -12.38
N ALA A 57 2.58 2.81 -12.01
CA ALA A 57 3.69 3.08 -12.92
C ALA A 57 4.47 1.81 -13.28
N LEU A 58 4.68 0.91 -12.31
CA LEU A 58 5.38 -0.36 -12.54
C LEU A 58 4.48 -1.43 -13.17
N GLY A 59 3.16 -1.29 -13.01
CA GLY A 59 2.18 -2.25 -13.53
C GLY A 59 2.22 -3.61 -12.82
N ARG A 60 2.68 -3.64 -11.56
CA ARG A 60 2.80 -4.86 -10.75
C ARG A 60 2.60 -4.59 -9.26
N GLU A 61 2.31 -5.68 -8.55
CA GLU A 61 2.36 -5.77 -7.09
C GLU A 61 3.78 -5.49 -6.57
N LEU A 62 3.84 -4.78 -5.45
CA LEU A 62 5.03 -4.66 -4.60
C LEU A 62 5.01 -5.78 -3.56
N THR A 63 6.13 -6.46 -3.44
CA THR A 63 6.37 -7.57 -2.52
C THR A 63 6.70 -7.08 -1.12
N ASP A 64 6.41 -7.90 -0.12
CA ASP A 64 6.64 -7.59 1.30
C ASP A 64 8.10 -7.26 1.65
N GLU A 65 9.05 -7.81 0.89
CA GLU A 65 10.49 -7.67 1.14
C GLU A 65 11.10 -6.44 0.45
N GLU A 66 10.47 -5.90 -0.58
CA GLU A 66 11.01 -4.74 -1.30
C GLU A 66 10.63 -3.42 -0.63
N THR A 67 11.48 -2.41 -0.82
CA THR A 67 11.21 -1.02 -0.49
C THR A 67 10.68 -0.30 -1.73
N LEU A 68 10.06 0.89 -1.58
CA LEU A 68 9.61 1.67 -2.74
C LEU A 68 10.79 2.07 -3.64
N ASN A 69 11.93 2.35 -3.03
CA ASN A 69 13.18 2.66 -3.73
C ASN A 69 13.73 1.45 -4.49
N ASP A 70 13.82 0.27 -3.86
CA ASP A 70 14.33 -0.94 -4.51
C ASP A 70 13.43 -1.38 -5.68
N ALA A 71 12.12 -1.18 -5.54
CA ALA A 71 11.12 -1.43 -6.56
C ALA A 71 11.22 -0.45 -7.76
N GLY A 72 11.84 0.71 -7.56
CA GLY A 72 11.90 1.80 -8.52
C GLY A 72 10.58 2.56 -8.67
N VAL A 73 9.80 2.69 -7.60
CA VAL A 73 8.55 3.47 -7.61
C VAL A 73 8.88 4.95 -7.85
N PRO A 74 8.30 5.59 -8.88
CA PRO A 74 8.57 6.99 -9.15
C PRO A 74 7.80 7.92 -8.21
N ASP A 75 8.29 9.15 -8.07
CA ASP A 75 7.56 10.22 -7.40
C ASP A 75 6.21 10.49 -8.11
N ALA A 76 5.20 10.83 -7.32
CA ALA A 76 3.82 11.01 -7.72
C ALA A 76 3.12 9.76 -8.31
N ASP A 77 3.67 8.55 -8.09
CA ASP A 77 2.98 7.33 -8.51
C ASP A 77 1.64 7.13 -7.81
N GLN A 78 0.76 6.35 -8.44
CA GLN A 78 -0.48 5.87 -7.88
C GLN A 78 -0.27 4.46 -7.33
N LEU A 79 -0.33 4.33 -6.01
CA LEU A 79 -0.23 3.06 -5.33
C LEU A 79 -1.65 2.58 -4.97
N LEU A 80 -2.09 1.53 -5.63
CA LEU A 80 -3.40 0.94 -5.40
C LEU A 80 -3.32 0.03 -4.17
N ILE A 81 -4.22 0.26 -3.21
CA ILE A 81 -4.37 -0.61 -2.06
C ILE A 81 -5.52 -1.56 -2.33
N THR A 82 -5.22 -2.85 -2.33
CA THR A 82 -6.20 -3.92 -2.59
C THR A 82 -6.30 -4.81 -1.35
N ALA A 83 -7.51 -5.09 -0.89
CA ALA A 83 -7.72 -6.09 0.15
C ALA A 83 -7.40 -7.48 -0.43
N ASP A 84 -6.47 -8.20 0.19
CA ASP A 84 -6.23 -9.60 -0.11
C ASP A 84 -7.31 -10.45 0.57
N ILE A 85 -8.35 -10.74 -0.19
CA ILE A 85 -9.40 -11.65 0.24
C ILE A 85 -8.94 -13.04 -0.21
N THR A 86 -8.17 -13.72 0.64
CA THR A 86 -7.93 -15.15 0.46
C THR A 86 -9.28 -15.86 0.66
N ALA A 87 -9.99 -16.11 -0.45
CA ALA A 87 -11.13 -17.01 -0.48
C ALA A 87 -10.60 -18.40 -0.08
N GLY A 88 -10.84 -18.77 1.18
CA GLY A 88 -10.51 -20.10 1.69
C GLY A 88 -11.32 -21.20 1.02
#